data_AF-A0A2X3KY94-F1
#
_entry.id   AF-A0A2X3KY94-F1
#
_cell.length_a   1.000
_cell.length_b   1.000
_cell.length_c   1.000
_cell.angle_alpha   90.00
_cell.angle_beta   90.00
_cell.angle_gamma   90.00
#
_symmetry.space_group_name_H-M   'P 1'
#
loop_
_entity.id
_entity.type
_entity.pdbx_description
1 polymer ?
#
loop_
_entity_poly.entity_id
_entity_poly.type
_entity_poly.pdbx_seq_one_letter_code
_entity_poly.pdbx_strand_id
1 'polypeptide(L)' 'MKKVAVFTGTRAEYGLMYWLIKDIENDPDLQLQLIVSGMHLSPEFGSTWQQIEKDGFSIDEKSKSCSLLTVL' A
#
# COMPACT_ATOMS: atom_id res chain seq x y z
N MET A 1 19.82 -8.98 -5.91
CA MET A 1 18.43 -8.49 -5.77
C MET A 1 17.95 -8.67 -4.34
N LYS A 2 17.83 -7.56 -3.59
CA LYS A 2 17.32 -7.55 -2.21
C LYS A 2 15.84 -7.22 -2.22
N LYS A 3 15.05 -7.90 -1.40
CA LYS A 3 13.61 -7.64 -1.28
C LYS A 3 13.36 -6.56 -0.23
N VAL A 4 12.56 -5.56 -0.58
CA VAL A 4 12.17 -4.46 0.32
C VAL A 4 10.65 -4.42 0.39
N ALA A 5 10.11 -4.80 1.55
CA ALA A 5 8.69 -4.75 1.79
C ALA A 5 8.29 -3.40 2.37
N VAL A 6 7.36 -2.71 1.70
CA VAL A 6 6.75 -1.46 2.17
C VAL A 6 5.32 -1.74 2.56
N PHE A 7 4.98 -1.41 3.80
CA PHE A 7 3.61 -1.51 4.31
C PHE A 7 3.00 -0.12 4.41
N THR A 8 1.76 0.04 3.94
CA THR A 8 1.00 1.28 4.13
C THR A 8 -0.44 0.96 4.53
N GLY A 9 -0.92 1.64 5.59
CA GLY A 9 -2.28 1.48 6.12
C GLY A 9 -3.20 2.66 5.84
N THR A 10 -2.65 3.83 5.49
CA THR A 10 -3.41 5.07 5.32
C THR A 10 -2.90 5.93 4.18
N ARG A 11 -3.78 6.76 3.60
CA ARG A 11 -3.42 7.72 2.56
C ARG A 11 -2.31 8.69 2.99
N ALA A 12 -2.29 9.10 4.25
CA ALA A 12 -1.29 10.04 4.76
C ALA A 12 0.11 9.44 4.77
N GLU A 13 0.22 8.17 5.19
CA GLU A 13 1.47 7.41 5.18
C GLU A 13 1.96 7.19 3.73
N TYR A 14 1.07 6.73 2.84
CA TYR A 14 1.39 6.53 1.43
C TYR A 14 1.93 7.81 0.77
N GLY A 15 1.31 8.96 1.02
CA GLY A 15 1.75 10.24 0.43
C GLY A 15 3.17 10.64 0.86
N LEU A 16 3.57 10.36 2.10
CA LEU A 16 4.92 10.64 2.58
C LEU A 16 5.96 9.69 1.96
N MET A 17 5.56 8.44 1.73
CA MET A 17 6.46 7.39 1.22
C MET A 17 6.48 7.29 -0.31
N TYR A 18 5.66 8.06 -1.03
CA TYR A 18 5.51 7.95 -2.48
C TYR A 18 6.84 7.93 -3.24
N TRP A 19 7.71 8.92 -2.97
CA TRP A 19 9.01 9.02 -3.63
C TRP A 19 9.96 7.89 -3.24
N LEU A 20 9.92 7.44 -1.99
CA LEU A 20 10.72 6.31 -1.53
C LEU A 20 10.30 5.02 -2.25
N ILE A 21 8.99 4.76 -2.37
CA ILE A 21 8.47 3.59 -3.09
C ILE A 21 8.89 3.67 -4.56
N LYS A 22 8.83 4.86 -5.17
CA LYS A 22 9.26 5.08 -6.55
C LYS A 22 10.75 4.82 -6.76
N ASP A 23 11.59 5.28 -5.84
CA ASP A 23 13.03 5.05 -5.90
C ASP A 23 13.36 3.56 -5.74
N ILE A 24 12.67 2.84 -4.85
CA ILE A 24 12.83 1.39 -4.67
C ILE A 24 12.39 0.62 -5.93
N GLU A 25 11.30 1.03 -6.59
CA GLU A 25 10.80 0.40 -7.82
C GLU A 25 11.78 0.60 -9.00
N ASN A 26 12.45 1.74 -9.06
CA ASN A 26 13.37 2.08 -10.15
C ASN A 26 14.79 1.51 -9.95
N ASP A 27 15.13 1.02 -8.76
CA ASP A 27 16.45 0.48 -8.45
C ASP A 27 16.58 -0.98 -8.92
N PRO A 28 17.47 -1.31 -9.88
CA PRO A 28 17.61 -2.67 -10.41
C PRO A 28 18.14 -3.70 -9.39
N ASP A 29 18.74 -3.26 -8.29
CA ASP A 29 19.24 -4.14 -7.24
C ASP A 29 18.18 -4.46 -6.17
N LEU A 30 17.05 -3.75 -6.20
CA LEU A 30 15.95 -3.89 -5.26
C LEU A 30 14.72 -4.52 -5.94
N GLN A 31 13.96 -5.25 -5.13
CA GLN A 31 12.64 -5.74 -5.50
C GLN A 31 11.65 -5.18 -4.49
N LEU A 32 10.81 -4.24 -4.94
CA LEU A 32 9.70 -3.71 -4.17
C LEU A 32 8.67 -4.82 -3.87
N GLN A 33 8.19 -4.88 -2.63
CA GLN A 33 6.99 -5.61 -2.26
C GLN A 33 6.04 -4.66 -1.54
N LEU A 34 4.89 -4.32 -2.15
CA LEU A 34 3.96 -3.35 -1.60
C LEU A 34 2.77 -4.04 -0.93
N ILE A 35 2.61 -3.81 0.37
CA ILE A 35 1.55 -4.37 1.19
C ILE A 35 0.61 -3.23 1.59
N VAL A 36 -0.66 -3.35 1.19
CA VAL A 36 -1.69 -2.35 1.45
C VAL A 36 -2.72 -2.92 2.43
N SER A 37 -3.03 -2.17 3.48
CA SER A 37 -3.98 -2.59 4.52
C SER A 37 -4.82 -1.42 5.05
N GLY A 38 -5.61 -1.69 6.08
CA GLY A 38 -6.32 -0.69 6.88
C GLY A 38 -7.28 0.18 6.07
N MET A 39 -7.15 1.50 6.22
CA MET A 39 -8.04 2.50 5.64
C MET A 39 -8.01 2.49 4.11
N HIS A 40 -6.90 2.05 3.50
CA HIS A 40 -6.83 1.96 2.05
C HIS A 40 -7.92 1.06 1.48
N LEU A 41 -8.25 -0.04 2.17
CA LEU A 41 -9.21 -1.07 1.72
C LEU A 41 -10.67 -0.75 2.11
N SER A 42 -10.90 0.28 2.91
CA SER A 42 -12.24 0.65 3.35
C SER A 42 -12.97 1.50 2.30
N PRO A 43 -14.22 1.13 1.92
CA PRO A 43 -15.06 1.96 1.07
C PRO A 43 -15.36 3.34 1.67
N GLU A 44 -15.50 3.42 3.00
CA GLU A 44 -15.81 4.67 3.73
C GLU A 44 -14.70 5.70 3.61
N PHE A 45 -13.46 5.24 3.41
CA PHE A 45 -12.28 6.08 3.20
C PHE A 45 -11.91 6.20 1.71
N GLY A 46 -12.83 5.84 0.80
CA GLY A 46 -12.69 6.03 -0.63
C GLY A 46 -11.90 4.96 -1.38
N SER A 47 -11.61 3.79 -0.76
CA SER A 47 -10.88 2.68 -1.40
C SER A 47 -9.57 3.12 -2.07
N THR A 48 -8.74 3.88 -1.33
CA THR A 48 -7.54 4.54 -1.87
C THR A 48 -6.46 3.58 -2.37
N TRP A 49 -6.58 2.26 -2.14
CA TRP A 49 -5.76 1.26 -2.83
C TRP A 49 -5.86 1.34 -4.35
N GLN A 50 -6.99 1.79 -4.90
CA GLN A 50 -7.16 1.96 -6.35
C GLN A 50 -6.30 3.10 -6.90
N GLN A 51 -6.02 4.12 -6.07
CA GLN A 51 -5.13 5.21 -6.47
C GLN A 51 -3.69 4.70 -6.58
N ILE A 52 -3.27 3.85 -5.64
CA ILE A 52 -1.94 3.23 -5.65
C ILE A 52 -1.72 2.45 -6.97
N GLU A 53 -2.73 1.68 -7.42
CA GLU A 53 -2.65 0.99 -8.71
C GLU A 53 -2.63 1.94 -9.91
N LYS A 54 -3.42 3.03 -9.86
CA LYS A 54 -3.41 4.07 -10.91
C LYS A 54 -2.09 4.83 -11.00
N ASP A 55 -1.38 4.94 -9.89
CA ASP A 55 -0.05 5.56 -9.83
C ASP A 55 1.04 4.65 -10.43
N GLY A 56 0.68 3.42 -10.82
CA GLY A 56 1.54 2.47 -11.53
C GLY A 56 2.21 1.43 -10.63
N PHE A 57 1.93 1.46 -9.32
CA PHE A 57 2.50 0.49 -8.39
C PHE A 57 1.70 -0.82 -8.38
N SER A 58 2.43 -1.95 -8.40
CA SER A 58 1.83 -3.26 -8.17
C SER A 58 1.69 -3.51 -6.67
N ILE A 59 0.49 -3.93 -6.23
CA ILE A 59 0.23 -4.30 -4.84
C ILE A 59 0.41 -5.82 -4.72
N ASP A 60 1.43 -6.26 -3.99
CA ASP A 60 1.71 -7.68 -3.77
C ASP A 60 0.70 -8.34 -2.83
N GLU A 61 0.26 -7.61 -1.80
CA GLU A 61 -0.65 -8.14 -0.79
C GLU A 61 -1.65 -7.07 -0.33
N LYS A 62 -2.94 -7.44 -0.31
CA LYS A 62 -4.02 -6.62 0.25
C LYS A 62 -4.50 -7.26 1.55
N SER A 63 -3.90 -6.88 2.66
CA SER A 63 -4.23 -7.46 3.96
C SER A 63 -5.45 -6.75 4.55
N LYS A 64 -6.59 -7.43 4.64
CA LYS A 64 -7.76 -6.93 5.37
C LYS A 64 -7.52 -7.09 6.88
N SER A 65 -6.99 -6.06 7.52
CA SER A 65 -6.95 -6.05 8.98
C SER A 65 -8.35 -5.72 9.52
N CYS A 66 -8.95 -6.73 10.13
CA CYS A 66 -9.98 -6.65 11.16
C CYS A 66 -11.38 -6.13 10.76
N SER A 67 -12.31 -7.08 10.60
CA SER A 67 -13.74 -6.85 10.78
C SER A 67 -14.03 -6.44 12.24
N LEU A 68 -13.95 -5.15 12.56
CA LEU A 68 -14.54 -4.59 13.79
C LEU A 68 -16.00 -4.12 13.56
N LEU A 69 -16.65 -4.56 12.49
CA LEU A 69 -18.05 -4.23 12.18
C LEU A 69 -19.08 -5.29 12.61
N THR A 70 -18.71 -6.24 13.49
CA THR A 70 -19.66 -7.23 14.08
C THR A 70 -19.81 -7.07 15.60
N VAL A 71 -19.70 -5.85 16.13
CA VAL A 71 -20.18 -5.53 17.48
C VAL A 71 -21.17 -4.37 17.40
N LEU A 72 -22.30 -4.60 16.72
CA LEU A 72 -23.57 -3.91 16.93
C LEU A 72 -24.70 -4.94 16.83
#